data_AF-A0A1Y2BGT7-F1
#
_entry.id   AF-A0A1Y2BGT7-F1
#
_cell.length_a   1.000
_cell.length_b   1.000
_cell.length_c   1.000
_cell.angle_alpha   90.00
_cell.angle_beta   90.00
_cell.angle_gamma   90.00
#
_symmetry.space_group_name_H-M   'P 1'
#
loop_
_entity.id
_entity.type
_entity.pdbx_description
1 polymer ?
#
loop_
_entity_poly.entity_id
_entity_poly.type
_entity_poly.pdbx_seq_one_letter_code
_entity_poly.pdbx_strand_id
1 'polypeptide(L)'
;MTRRPRLAELLALSLAAVTGTNAVSDCADVLSCSSEAAIERVNACCTPAPAGLFVFRQRFEPDVGSDMGSWGIDGIDVLECFSQKPATRAVAPPYTHEEIGSFCHRSSLFDGEQGFLMAESEWAQSEVGEGMEEVWSRAWMNSGRFISTLAPHCNPDSEKGYSVASFFHVLHKLHGNFTTAKYLAEADITPSSDTTYSLEELTNALSFDQHKPVLECINSTLSSVLWPLNVRGLLQDGNFTPSQIYSHHSNCPLEGIIYQPSTTLPRPTTTYAWDPLIRPSPRPITLSHDESKVYYQQPQRDTPQKLGFFKGTDEERDDAKGEKAGRRFVRDEL
;
A
#
# COMPACT_ATOMS: atom_id res chain seq x y z
N MET A 1 -23.97 -79.30 -56.68
CA MET A 1 -22.79 -79.77 -55.92
C MET A 1 -22.14 -78.52 -55.30
N THR A 2 -22.42 -78.26 -54.01
CA THR A 2 -21.42 -78.29 -52.90
C THR A 2 -20.38 -77.16 -53.02
N ARG A 3 -20.26 -76.14 -52.16
CA ARG A 3 -20.31 -76.05 -50.68
C ARG A 3 -20.36 -74.55 -50.27
N ARG A 4 -21.13 -74.20 -49.24
CA ARG A 4 -20.71 -73.21 -48.20
C ARG A 4 -19.98 -73.99 -47.09
N PRO A 5 -19.35 -73.41 -46.04
CA PRO A 5 -19.05 -72.00 -45.69
C PRO A 5 -17.55 -71.80 -45.29
N ARG A 6 -17.16 -70.59 -44.86
CA ARG A 6 -16.29 -70.39 -43.67
C ARG A 6 -16.30 -68.92 -43.23
N LEU A 7 -16.77 -68.71 -42.01
CA LEU A 7 -16.49 -67.53 -41.19
C LEU A 7 -14.98 -67.44 -40.92
N ALA A 8 -14.44 -66.23 -40.95
CA ALA A 8 -13.22 -65.87 -40.24
C ALA A 8 -13.44 -64.49 -39.62
N GLU A 9 -13.24 -64.44 -38.30
CA GLU A 9 -13.46 -63.34 -37.39
C GLU A 9 -12.43 -62.21 -37.53
N LEU A 10 -12.91 -61.00 -37.20
CA LEU A 10 -12.29 -59.92 -36.41
C LEU A 10 -10.77 -59.71 -36.50
N LEU A 11 -10.39 -58.49 -36.93
CA LEU A 11 -9.63 -57.54 -36.10
C LEU A 11 -9.60 -56.18 -36.82
N ALA A 12 -10.51 -55.28 -36.41
CA ALA A 12 -10.39 -53.86 -36.73
C ALA A 12 -9.39 -53.23 -35.77
N LEU A 13 -8.14 -53.02 -36.22
CA LEU A 13 -7.23 -52.12 -35.52
C LEU A 13 -7.60 -50.68 -35.89
N SER A 14 -8.37 -50.05 -35.01
CA SER A 14 -8.53 -48.60 -34.97
C SER A 14 -7.22 -47.95 -34.54
N LEU A 15 -6.47 -47.40 -35.49
CA LEU A 15 -5.44 -46.40 -35.19
C LEU A 15 -6.18 -45.08 -34.89
N ALA A 16 -6.64 -44.92 -33.65
CA ALA A 16 -6.97 -43.60 -33.14
C ALA A 16 -5.65 -42.85 -32.97
N ALA A 17 -5.39 -41.90 -33.87
CA ALA A 17 -4.37 -40.88 -33.62
C ALA A 17 -4.80 -40.14 -32.35
N VAL A 18 -4.06 -40.37 -31.26
CA VAL A 18 -4.16 -39.55 -30.05
C VAL A 18 -3.59 -38.19 -30.44
N THR A 19 -4.46 -37.32 -30.93
CA THR A 19 -4.24 -35.89 -30.86
C THR A 19 -4.21 -35.57 -29.37
N GLY A 20 -3.01 -35.36 -28.82
CA GLY A 20 -2.84 -34.79 -27.49
C GLY A 20 -3.58 -33.47 -27.46
N THR A 21 -4.76 -33.48 -26.85
CA THR A 21 -5.58 -32.30 -26.62
C THR A 21 -4.85 -31.43 -25.62
N ASN A 22 -4.57 -30.20 -26.06
CA ASN A 22 -4.15 -29.04 -25.28
C ASN A 22 -4.38 -29.18 -23.77
N ALA A 23 -3.30 -29.22 -23.00
CA ALA A 23 -3.38 -28.78 -21.61
C ALA A 23 -3.79 -27.30 -21.65
N VAL A 24 -4.95 -26.97 -21.06
CA VAL A 24 -5.49 -25.63 -20.64
C VAL A 24 -7.02 -25.50 -20.84
N SER A 25 -7.73 -26.37 -21.57
CA SER A 25 -9.15 -26.08 -21.91
C SER A 25 -10.26 -26.82 -21.13
N ASP A 26 -10.04 -27.25 -19.88
CA ASP A 26 -11.14 -27.73 -19.02
C ASP A 26 -10.84 -27.54 -17.52
N CYS A 27 -10.47 -26.32 -17.13
CA CYS A 27 -10.45 -25.97 -15.71
C CYS A 27 -11.86 -25.62 -15.26
N ALA A 28 -12.42 -26.45 -14.37
CA ALA A 28 -13.69 -26.14 -13.72
C ALA A 28 -13.54 -24.90 -12.83
N ASP A 29 -14.57 -24.06 -12.82
CA ASP A 29 -14.64 -22.83 -12.03
C ASP A 29 -14.86 -23.15 -10.53
N VAL A 30 -13.80 -23.57 -9.85
CA VAL A 30 -13.81 -24.00 -8.45
C VAL A 30 -13.23 -22.93 -7.55
N LEU A 31 -13.94 -22.65 -6.45
CA LEU A 31 -13.50 -21.74 -5.40
C LEU A 31 -12.47 -22.42 -4.48
N SER A 32 -11.34 -21.76 -4.25
CA SER A 32 -10.32 -22.24 -3.31
C SER A 32 -10.88 -22.34 -1.89
N CYS A 33 -10.36 -23.28 -1.10
CA CYS A 33 -10.82 -23.57 0.27
C CYS A 33 -12.30 -23.98 0.41
N SER A 34 -13.01 -24.22 -0.69
CA SER A 34 -14.36 -24.78 -0.66
C SER A 34 -14.34 -26.30 -0.48
N SER A 35 -15.50 -26.89 -0.18
CA SER A 35 -15.63 -28.34 -0.09
C SER A 35 -15.29 -29.05 -1.40
N GLU A 36 -15.55 -28.41 -2.54
CA GLU A 36 -15.20 -28.88 -3.87
C GLU A 36 -13.68 -28.89 -4.09
N ALA A 37 -12.97 -27.86 -3.61
CA ALA A 37 -11.51 -27.79 -3.66
C ALA A 37 -10.81 -28.78 -2.70
N ALA A 38 -11.47 -29.18 -1.62
CA ALA A 38 -10.95 -30.15 -0.64
C ALA A 38 -10.97 -31.61 -1.16
N ILE A 39 -11.76 -31.89 -2.21
CA ILE A 39 -11.75 -33.20 -2.86
C ILE A 39 -10.44 -33.29 -3.65
N GLU A 40 -9.64 -34.35 -3.43
CA GLU A 40 -8.34 -34.68 -4.06
C GLU A 40 -8.34 -34.76 -5.61
N ARG A 41 -9.36 -34.21 -6.28
CA ARG A 41 -9.56 -34.22 -7.73
C ARG A 41 -9.39 -32.85 -8.38
N VAL A 42 -9.26 -31.77 -7.61
CA VAL A 42 -9.04 -30.45 -8.22
C VAL A 42 -7.57 -30.30 -8.60
N ASN A 43 -7.35 -30.08 -9.88
CA ASN A 43 -6.02 -29.83 -10.42
C ASN A 43 -5.47 -28.54 -9.79
N ALA A 44 -4.31 -28.63 -9.14
CA ALA A 44 -3.63 -27.50 -8.51
C ALA A 44 -3.21 -26.42 -9.53
N CYS A 45 -3.18 -26.76 -10.83
CA CYS A 45 -3.01 -25.81 -11.90
C CYS A 45 -4.27 -25.00 -12.23
N CYS A 46 -5.46 -25.45 -11.83
CA CYS A 46 -6.73 -24.80 -12.13
C CYS A 46 -7.29 -23.98 -10.95
N THR A 47 -6.96 -24.34 -9.71
CA THR A 47 -7.30 -23.53 -8.54
C THR A 47 -6.18 -23.64 -7.50
N PRO A 48 -5.87 -22.55 -6.75
CA PRO A 48 -4.89 -22.61 -5.68
C PRO A 48 -5.27 -23.61 -4.58
N ALA A 49 -4.51 -24.70 -4.48
CA ALA A 49 -4.62 -25.72 -3.44
C ALA A 49 -3.25 -26.35 -3.12
N PRO A 50 -3.00 -26.83 -1.89
CA PRO A 50 -3.85 -26.73 -0.68
C PRO A 50 -3.81 -25.35 -0.01
N ALA A 51 -2.90 -24.48 -0.44
CA ALA A 51 -2.83 -23.09 -0.02
C ALA A 51 -3.66 -22.22 -0.97
N GLY A 52 -4.89 -21.94 -0.54
CA GLY A 52 -5.87 -21.21 -1.31
C GLY A 52 -6.55 -20.08 -0.54
N LEU A 53 -6.15 -19.86 0.71
CA LEU A 53 -6.57 -18.71 1.49
C LEU A 53 -5.50 -17.63 1.32
N PHE A 54 -5.89 -16.50 0.76
CA PHE A 54 -5.02 -15.37 0.52
C PHE A 54 -5.35 -14.25 1.51
N VAL A 55 -4.34 -13.53 1.97
CA VAL A 55 -4.53 -12.31 2.76
C VAL A 55 -3.79 -11.19 2.07
N PHE A 56 -4.52 -10.33 1.36
CA PHE A 56 -3.92 -9.17 0.71
C PHE A 56 -3.69 -8.07 1.73
N ARG A 57 -2.45 -7.61 1.86
CA ARG A 57 -2.02 -6.68 2.90
C ARG A 57 -1.73 -5.32 2.27
N GLN A 58 -2.43 -4.31 2.73
CA GLN A 58 -2.14 -2.92 2.42
C GLN A 58 -1.56 -2.22 3.64
N ARG A 59 -0.52 -1.41 3.44
CA ARG A 59 0.10 -0.62 4.51
C ARG A 59 -0.09 0.86 4.22
N PHE A 60 -0.35 1.62 5.28
CA PHE A 60 -0.41 3.07 5.20
C PHE A 60 0.98 3.68 5.35
N GLU A 61 1.31 4.59 4.45
CA GLU A 61 2.56 5.34 4.43
C GLU A 61 2.27 6.83 4.53
N PRO A 62 2.49 7.46 5.70
CA PRO A 62 2.25 8.89 5.87
C PRO A 62 3.29 9.74 5.12
N ASP A 63 4.46 9.17 4.83
CA ASP A 63 5.60 9.88 4.21
C ASP A 63 5.54 9.86 2.67
N VAL A 64 4.54 9.19 2.08
CA VAL A 64 4.41 8.97 0.64
C VAL A 64 3.04 9.47 0.16
N GLY A 65 2.97 9.92 -1.10
CA GLY A 65 1.73 10.30 -1.75
C GLY A 65 1.39 11.79 -1.61
N SER A 66 0.14 12.08 -1.22
CA SER A 66 -0.40 13.43 -1.10
C SER A 66 -0.35 13.92 0.35
N ASP A 67 -0.91 15.09 0.64
CA ASP A 67 -1.03 15.66 2.00
C ASP A 67 -1.78 14.72 3.00
N MET A 68 -2.42 13.66 2.50
CA MET A 68 -3.16 12.66 3.28
C MET A 68 -2.42 11.31 3.41
N GLY A 69 -1.17 11.22 2.96
CA GLY A 69 -0.44 9.95 2.87
C GLY A 69 -0.96 9.06 1.74
N SER A 70 -0.50 7.82 1.69
CA SER A 70 -0.95 6.83 0.72
C SER A 70 -1.08 5.43 1.33
N TRP A 71 -2.00 4.64 0.79
CA TRP A 71 -2.06 3.21 1.03
C TRP A 71 -1.34 2.50 -0.11
N GLY A 72 -0.37 1.66 0.21
CA GLY A 72 0.37 0.86 -0.76
C GLY A 72 0.20 -0.64 -0.53
N ILE A 73 0.64 -1.44 -1.49
CA ILE A 73 0.73 -2.91 -1.39
C ILE A 73 1.89 -3.25 -0.44
N ASP A 74 1.61 -3.90 0.68
CA ASP A 74 2.64 -4.48 1.55
C ASP A 74 3.00 -5.90 1.10
N GLY A 75 1.99 -6.64 0.60
CA GLY A 75 2.16 -7.96 0.01
C GLY A 75 0.89 -8.79 0.06
N ILE A 76 1.06 -10.10 -0.10
CA ILE A 76 -0.03 -11.07 0.01
C ILE A 76 0.46 -12.30 0.76
N ASP A 77 -0.28 -12.77 1.75
CA ASP A 77 0.05 -14.02 2.43
C ASP A 77 -0.68 -15.17 1.76
N VAL A 78 0.03 -16.30 1.57
CA VAL A 78 -0.51 -17.51 0.96
C VAL A 78 -0.63 -18.57 2.05
N LEU A 79 -1.86 -18.81 2.52
CA LEU A 79 -2.16 -19.65 3.66
C LEU A 79 -2.86 -20.95 3.25
N GLU A 80 -2.56 -22.03 3.97
CA GLU A 80 -3.32 -23.27 3.88
C GLU A 80 -4.75 -23.08 4.39
N CYS A 81 -5.73 -23.64 3.67
CA CYS A 81 -7.16 -23.43 3.96
C CYS A 81 -7.58 -23.86 5.37
N PHE A 82 -7.06 -25.00 5.87
CA PHE A 82 -7.45 -25.55 7.17
C PHE A 82 -6.57 -25.07 8.32
N SER A 83 -5.25 -25.08 8.12
CA SER A 83 -4.30 -24.75 9.19
C SER A 83 -4.10 -23.24 9.34
N GLN A 84 -4.42 -22.45 8.30
CA GLN A 84 -4.15 -21.01 8.18
C GLN A 84 -2.68 -20.65 8.43
N LYS A 85 -1.79 -21.62 8.26
CA LYS A 85 -0.35 -21.40 8.32
C LYS A 85 0.16 -21.01 6.93
N PRO A 86 1.24 -20.21 6.87
CA PRO A 86 1.91 -19.91 5.62
C PRO A 86 2.28 -21.19 4.86
N ALA A 87 2.07 -21.18 3.55
CA ALA A 87 2.46 -22.26 2.68
C ALA A 87 3.99 -22.45 2.72
N THR A 88 4.44 -23.69 2.94
CA THR A 88 5.88 -23.99 3.10
C THR A 88 6.47 -24.74 1.91
N ARG A 89 5.64 -25.28 1.02
CA ARG A 89 6.08 -26.05 -0.15
C ARG A 89 6.17 -25.16 -1.38
N ALA A 90 7.38 -24.74 -1.73
CA ALA A 90 7.61 -23.99 -2.95
C ALA A 90 7.30 -24.83 -4.20
N VAL A 91 6.57 -24.24 -5.14
CA VAL A 91 6.15 -24.85 -6.42
C VAL A 91 6.76 -24.16 -7.64
N ALA A 92 7.30 -22.95 -7.45
CA ALA A 92 8.04 -22.20 -8.45
C ALA A 92 9.48 -21.91 -7.98
N PRO A 93 10.42 -21.70 -8.93
CA PRO A 93 11.81 -21.41 -8.63
C PRO A 93 11.99 -20.01 -7.99
N PRO A 94 13.08 -19.82 -7.21
CA PRO A 94 13.51 -18.49 -6.81
C PRO A 94 14.13 -17.74 -8.00
N TYR A 95 14.10 -16.42 -7.96
CA TYR A 95 14.71 -15.52 -8.94
C TYR A 95 15.41 -14.36 -8.22
N THR A 96 16.40 -13.73 -8.87
CA THR A 96 17.04 -12.52 -8.33
C THR A 96 16.15 -11.29 -8.52
N HIS A 97 16.48 -10.18 -7.86
CA HIS A 97 15.72 -8.93 -8.01
C HIS A 97 15.79 -8.40 -9.46
N GLU A 98 16.95 -8.51 -10.12
CA GLU A 98 17.11 -8.08 -11.51
C GLU A 98 16.31 -8.96 -12.49
N GLU A 99 16.25 -10.28 -12.22
CA GLU A 99 15.43 -11.18 -13.02
C GLU A 99 13.94 -10.83 -12.87
N ILE A 100 13.48 -10.51 -11.66
CA ILE A 100 12.08 -10.16 -11.39
C ILE A 100 11.71 -8.83 -12.05
N GLY A 101 12.51 -7.79 -11.85
CA GLY A 101 12.32 -6.50 -12.51
C GLY A 101 12.32 -6.65 -14.03
N SER A 102 13.28 -7.41 -14.58
CA SER A 102 13.31 -7.71 -16.01
C SER A 102 12.06 -8.43 -16.47
N PHE A 103 11.65 -9.55 -15.87
CA PHE A 103 10.47 -10.30 -16.31
C PHE A 103 9.20 -9.46 -16.34
N CYS A 104 9.01 -8.59 -15.35
CA CYS A 104 7.85 -7.72 -15.29
C CYS A 104 7.92 -6.61 -16.34
N HIS A 105 9.08 -5.96 -16.51
CA HIS A 105 9.26 -4.88 -17.48
C HIS A 105 9.01 -5.29 -18.94
N ARG A 106 9.45 -6.50 -19.34
CA ARG A 106 9.22 -7.04 -20.71
C ARG A 106 7.89 -7.76 -20.88
N SER A 107 7.13 -7.96 -19.81
CA SER A 107 5.84 -8.63 -19.89
C SER A 107 4.81 -7.74 -20.59
N SER A 108 4.04 -8.32 -21.52
CA SER A 108 2.92 -7.62 -22.15
C SER A 108 1.74 -7.38 -21.21
N LEU A 109 1.75 -7.93 -19.99
CA LEU A 109 0.67 -7.78 -19.02
C LEU A 109 0.54 -6.35 -18.48
N PHE A 110 1.64 -5.61 -18.42
CA PHE A 110 1.70 -4.25 -17.85
C PHE A 110 1.46 -3.14 -18.88
N ASP A 111 0.98 -3.46 -20.09
CA ASP A 111 0.72 -2.49 -21.16
C ASP A 111 1.91 -1.56 -21.49
N GLY A 112 3.14 -2.06 -21.28
CA GLY A 112 4.39 -1.36 -21.56
C GLY A 112 5.06 -0.75 -20.31
N GLU A 113 6.02 0.14 -20.54
CA GLU A 113 6.86 0.72 -19.48
C GLU A 113 6.05 1.52 -18.44
N GLN A 114 5.04 2.27 -18.87
CA GLN A 114 4.24 3.10 -17.97
C GLN A 114 3.42 2.29 -16.98
N GLY A 115 2.77 1.20 -17.42
CA GLY A 115 2.01 0.35 -16.50
C GLY A 115 2.93 -0.46 -15.58
N PHE A 116 4.13 -0.81 -16.03
CA PHE A 116 5.15 -1.42 -15.17
C PHE A 116 5.57 -0.44 -14.05
N LEU A 117 5.93 0.80 -14.39
CA LEU A 117 6.30 1.83 -13.41
C LEU A 117 5.15 2.16 -12.47
N MET A 118 3.90 2.18 -12.97
CA MET A 118 2.72 2.37 -12.14
C MET A 118 2.58 1.23 -11.12
N ALA A 119 2.64 -0.02 -11.57
CA ALA A 119 2.58 -1.17 -10.70
C ALA A 119 3.68 -1.16 -9.65
N GLU A 120 4.92 -0.79 -9.98
CA GLU A 120 6.01 -0.63 -8.99
C GLU A 120 5.71 0.47 -7.98
N SER A 121 5.15 1.61 -8.42
CA SER A 121 4.86 2.75 -7.55
C SER A 121 3.76 2.50 -6.52
N GLU A 122 2.96 1.46 -6.68
CA GLU A 122 1.88 1.09 -5.75
C GLU A 122 2.37 0.31 -4.52
N TRP A 123 3.63 -0.16 -4.52
CA TRP A 123 4.18 -0.94 -3.42
C TRP A 123 4.73 -0.07 -2.30
N ALA A 124 4.43 -0.47 -1.08
CA ALA A 124 4.89 0.21 0.11
C ALA A 124 6.35 -0.19 0.43
N GLN A 125 7.23 0.79 0.66
CA GLN A 125 8.66 0.54 0.92
C GLN A 125 8.86 -0.08 2.30
N SER A 126 9.43 -1.28 2.36
CA SER A 126 9.60 -1.96 3.65
C SER A 126 10.74 -1.35 4.49
N GLU A 127 11.79 -0.87 3.84
CA GLU A 127 12.95 -0.26 4.49
C GLU A 127 13.37 1.05 3.78
N VAL A 128 13.86 2.02 4.55
CA VAL A 128 14.30 3.31 4.01
C VAL A 128 15.51 3.10 3.09
N GLY A 129 15.37 3.48 1.82
CA GLY A 129 16.44 3.37 0.82
C GLY A 129 16.53 2.01 0.13
N GLU A 130 15.58 1.10 0.38
CA GLU A 130 15.42 -0.13 -0.38
C GLU A 130 14.83 0.17 -1.77
N GLY A 131 15.29 -0.53 -2.80
CA GLY A 131 14.70 -0.47 -4.13
C GLY A 131 13.43 -1.31 -4.24
N MET A 132 12.55 -0.96 -5.19
CA MET A 132 11.30 -1.70 -5.40
C MET A 132 11.55 -3.12 -5.93
N GLU A 133 12.64 -3.33 -6.66
CA GLU A 133 13.03 -4.65 -7.15
C GLU A 133 13.30 -5.63 -5.98
N GLU A 134 13.92 -5.16 -4.89
CA GLU A 134 14.16 -5.95 -3.69
C GLU A 134 12.86 -6.26 -2.94
N VAL A 135 11.95 -5.28 -2.84
CA VAL A 135 10.60 -5.48 -2.27
C VAL A 135 9.85 -6.56 -3.06
N TRP A 136 9.86 -6.46 -4.38
CA TRP A 136 9.22 -7.44 -5.27
C TRP A 136 9.90 -8.80 -5.15
N SER A 137 11.23 -8.84 -5.10
CA SER A 137 11.98 -10.08 -4.88
C SER A 137 11.55 -10.79 -3.61
N ARG A 138 11.42 -10.06 -2.50
CA ARG A 138 10.95 -10.61 -1.23
C ARG A 138 9.49 -11.08 -1.31
N ALA A 139 8.61 -10.34 -1.98
CA ALA A 139 7.21 -10.73 -2.17
C ALA A 139 7.08 -12.03 -3.00
N TRP A 140 7.88 -12.18 -4.07
CA TRP A 140 7.92 -13.42 -4.84
C TRP A 140 8.45 -14.59 -4.00
N MET A 141 9.52 -14.35 -3.25
CA MET A 141 10.21 -15.36 -2.45
C MET A 141 9.36 -15.87 -1.28
N ASN A 142 8.57 -14.99 -0.66
CA ASN A 142 7.76 -15.33 0.51
C ASN A 142 6.35 -15.80 0.15
N SER A 143 5.83 -15.42 -1.02
CA SER A 143 4.42 -15.64 -1.36
C SER A 143 4.23 -16.23 -2.75
N GLY A 144 4.66 -15.51 -3.80
CA GLY A 144 4.34 -15.87 -5.19
C GLY A 144 4.76 -17.29 -5.57
N ARG A 145 5.95 -17.73 -5.11
CA ARG A 145 6.48 -19.06 -5.43
C ARG A 145 5.75 -20.24 -4.76
N PHE A 146 4.82 -19.98 -3.85
CA PHE A 146 4.02 -20.97 -3.13
C PHE A 146 2.62 -21.15 -3.73
N ILE A 147 2.27 -20.40 -4.77
CA ILE A 147 0.97 -20.46 -5.43
C ILE A 147 0.99 -21.53 -6.51
N SER A 148 0.15 -22.55 -6.38
CA SER A 148 0.17 -23.72 -7.27
C SER A 148 -0.16 -23.41 -8.73
N THR A 149 -1.08 -22.50 -9.02
CA THR A 149 -1.43 -22.11 -10.40
C THR A 149 -0.29 -21.38 -11.14
N LEU A 150 0.71 -20.88 -10.41
CA LEU A 150 1.90 -20.20 -10.95
C LEU A 150 3.07 -21.17 -11.19
N ALA A 151 2.92 -22.46 -10.89
CA ALA A 151 3.98 -23.42 -11.11
C ALA A 151 4.32 -23.55 -12.62
N PRO A 152 5.60 -23.73 -12.99
CA PRO A 152 6.00 -23.79 -14.41
C PRO A 152 5.29 -24.88 -15.22
N HIS A 153 5.01 -26.04 -14.59
CA HIS A 153 4.32 -27.15 -15.25
C HIS A 153 2.84 -26.87 -15.55
N CYS A 154 2.24 -25.88 -14.90
CA CYS A 154 0.88 -25.44 -15.19
C CYS A 154 0.80 -24.53 -16.43
N ASN A 155 1.94 -23.98 -16.86
CA ASN A 155 2.05 -23.03 -17.96
C ASN A 155 3.24 -23.43 -18.87
N PRO A 156 3.23 -24.63 -19.48
CA PRO A 156 4.41 -25.19 -20.17
C PRO A 156 4.83 -24.40 -21.41
N ASP A 157 3.87 -23.74 -22.09
CA ASP A 157 4.11 -22.96 -23.31
C ASP A 157 4.42 -21.48 -23.02
N SER A 158 4.48 -21.10 -21.74
CA SER A 158 4.72 -19.71 -21.35
C SER A 158 6.21 -19.37 -21.29
N GLU A 159 6.52 -18.09 -21.56
CA GLU A 159 7.89 -17.60 -21.46
C GLU A 159 8.43 -17.68 -20.03
N LYS A 160 9.75 -17.83 -19.90
CA LYS A 160 10.44 -17.71 -18.59
C LYS A 160 10.09 -16.34 -17.98
N GLY A 161 9.55 -16.37 -16.76
CA GLY A 161 9.13 -15.16 -16.05
C GLY A 161 7.63 -14.85 -16.13
N TYR A 162 6.85 -15.57 -16.95
CA TYR A 162 5.41 -15.34 -17.07
C TYR A 162 4.67 -15.42 -15.72
N SER A 163 4.98 -16.43 -14.89
CA SER A 163 4.38 -16.59 -13.56
C SER A 163 4.71 -15.44 -12.62
N VAL A 164 5.93 -14.89 -12.71
CA VAL A 164 6.37 -13.74 -11.91
C VAL A 164 5.59 -12.50 -12.31
N ALA A 165 5.56 -12.20 -13.61
CA ALA A 165 4.81 -11.05 -14.12
C ALA A 165 3.31 -11.17 -13.82
N SER A 166 2.74 -12.37 -13.94
CA SER A 166 1.33 -12.63 -13.60
C SER A 166 1.04 -12.35 -12.12
N PHE A 167 1.93 -12.75 -11.21
CA PHE A 167 1.77 -12.49 -9.78
C PHE A 167 1.68 -11.00 -9.47
N PHE A 168 2.63 -10.20 -9.96
CA PHE A 168 2.64 -8.75 -9.72
C PHE A 168 1.48 -8.04 -10.43
N HIS A 169 1.12 -8.47 -11.64
CA HIS A 169 -0.03 -7.92 -12.36
C HIS A 169 -1.35 -8.16 -11.64
N VAL A 170 -1.53 -9.35 -11.07
CA VAL A 170 -2.72 -9.66 -10.27
C VAL A 170 -2.78 -8.77 -9.03
N LEU A 171 -1.65 -8.53 -8.35
CA LEU A 171 -1.60 -7.63 -7.19
C LEU A 171 -1.84 -6.16 -7.56
N HIS A 172 -1.32 -5.69 -8.69
CA HIS A 172 -1.63 -4.37 -9.25
C HIS A 172 -3.15 -4.20 -9.47
N LYS A 173 -3.79 -5.15 -10.16
CA LYS A 173 -5.25 -5.14 -10.36
C LYS A 173 -6.01 -5.22 -9.03
N LEU A 174 -5.54 -6.03 -8.10
CA LEU A 174 -6.17 -6.19 -6.79
C LEU A 174 -6.11 -4.88 -6.01
N HIS A 175 -4.96 -4.22 -5.98
CA HIS A 175 -4.79 -2.92 -5.35
C HIS A 175 -5.75 -1.86 -5.91
N GLY A 176 -5.89 -1.80 -7.25
CA GLY A 176 -6.85 -0.93 -7.91
C GLY A 176 -8.32 -1.16 -7.52
N ASN A 177 -8.68 -2.40 -7.14
CA ASN A 177 -10.03 -2.73 -6.67
C ASN A 177 -10.24 -2.40 -5.17
N PHE A 178 -9.19 -2.48 -4.35
CA PHE A 178 -9.25 -2.24 -2.91
C PHE A 178 -8.78 -0.83 -2.56
N THR A 179 -9.64 0.17 -2.80
CA THR A 179 -9.34 1.58 -2.55
C THR A 179 -9.57 2.00 -1.09
N THR A 180 -8.73 1.54 -0.16
CA THR A 180 -8.86 1.77 1.30
C THR A 180 -9.03 3.23 1.69
N ALA A 181 -8.23 4.14 1.13
CA ALA A 181 -8.35 5.58 1.40
C ALA A 181 -9.74 6.14 1.06
N LYS A 182 -10.33 5.66 -0.04
CA LYS A 182 -11.64 6.11 -0.51
C LYS A 182 -12.75 5.66 0.42
N TYR A 183 -12.73 4.39 0.85
CA TYR A 183 -13.73 3.86 1.78
C TYR A 183 -13.69 4.57 3.13
N LEU A 184 -12.49 4.87 3.66
CA LEU A 184 -12.35 5.67 4.88
C LEU A 184 -12.89 7.10 4.69
N ALA A 185 -12.52 7.76 3.59
CA ALA A 185 -12.95 9.12 3.32
C ALA A 185 -14.48 9.24 3.11
N GLU A 186 -15.13 8.24 2.51
CA GLU A 186 -16.59 8.19 2.35
C GLU A 186 -17.34 8.09 3.70
N ALA A 187 -16.66 7.62 4.75
CA ALA A 187 -17.15 7.57 6.12
C ALA A 187 -16.67 8.76 6.98
N ASP A 188 -16.14 9.82 6.35
CA ASP A 188 -15.54 10.98 7.02
C ASP A 188 -14.33 10.64 7.92
N ILE A 189 -13.66 9.50 7.66
CA ILE A 189 -12.45 9.08 8.36
C ILE A 189 -11.23 9.53 7.55
N THR A 190 -10.53 10.53 8.07
CA THR A 190 -9.33 11.08 7.43
C THR A 190 -8.12 11.07 8.36
N PRO A 191 -6.89 11.01 7.81
CA PRO A 191 -5.67 11.26 8.56
C PRO A 191 -5.74 12.56 9.37
N SER A 192 -5.36 12.53 10.64
CA SER A 192 -5.50 13.67 11.55
C SER A 192 -4.60 13.55 12.77
N SER A 193 -4.06 14.67 13.26
CA SER A 193 -3.29 14.72 14.51
C SER A 193 -4.16 14.76 15.76
N ASP A 194 -5.40 15.22 15.62
CA ASP A 194 -6.24 15.63 16.75
C ASP A 194 -7.48 14.73 16.92
N THR A 195 -7.78 13.91 15.93
CA THR A 195 -8.90 12.96 15.96
C THR A 195 -8.39 11.53 16.05
N THR A 196 -9.06 10.74 16.88
CA THR A 196 -8.86 9.32 16.99
C THR A 196 -10.15 8.60 16.66
N TYR A 197 -10.04 7.35 16.25
CA TYR A 197 -11.15 6.52 15.79
C TYR A 197 -11.29 5.28 16.66
N SER A 198 -12.50 4.73 16.69
CA SER A 198 -12.76 3.41 17.24
C SER A 198 -12.45 2.31 16.23
N LEU A 199 -12.18 1.11 16.72
CA LEU A 199 -12.00 -0.07 15.86
C LEU A 199 -13.28 -0.38 15.08
N GLU A 200 -14.44 -0.16 15.70
CA GLU A 200 -15.74 -0.40 15.08
C GLU A 200 -15.99 0.57 13.91
N GLU A 201 -15.71 1.86 14.07
CA GLU A 201 -15.85 2.85 13.00
C GLU A 201 -14.98 2.51 11.79
N LEU A 202 -13.70 2.20 12.02
CA LEU A 202 -12.77 1.84 10.94
C LEU A 202 -13.19 0.54 10.24
N THR A 203 -13.57 -0.48 11.01
CA THR A 203 -13.99 -1.77 10.46
C THR A 203 -15.28 -1.63 9.65
N ASN A 204 -16.24 -0.85 10.13
CA ASN A 204 -17.51 -0.61 9.44
C ASN A 204 -17.31 0.20 8.16
N ALA A 205 -16.46 1.23 8.19
CA ALA A 205 -16.14 2.05 7.01
C ALA A 205 -15.50 1.23 5.88
N LEU A 206 -14.67 0.25 6.23
CA LEU A 206 -13.97 -0.60 5.27
C LEU A 206 -14.73 -1.88 4.88
N SER A 207 -15.82 -2.21 5.59
CA SER A 207 -16.63 -3.39 5.29
C SER A 207 -17.62 -3.09 4.17
N PHE A 208 -17.55 -3.86 3.08
CA PHE A 208 -18.49 -3.75 1.97
C PHE A 208 -18.84 -5.14 1.43
N ASP A 209 -20.07 -5.32 0.97
CA ASP A 209 -20.64 -6.61 0.58
C ASP A 209 -20.42 -7.70 1.65
N GLN A 210 -19.50 -8.63 1.39
CA GLN A 210 -19.09 -9.69 2.31
C GLN A 210 -17.61 -9.55 2.74
N HIS A 211 -16.92 -8.49 2.30
CA HIS A 211 -15.56 -8.19 2.71
C HIS A 211 -15.55 -7.66 4.14
N LYS A 212 -14.77 -8.32 4.99
CA LYS A 212 -14.51 -7.92 6.37
C LYS A 212 -13.01 -7.86 6.58
N PRO A 213 -12.39 -6.68 6.51
CA PRO A 213 -10.96 -6.57 6.72
C PRO A 213 -10.58 -6.78 8.17
N VAL A 214 -9.31 -7.13 8.39
CA VAL A 214 -8.68 -7.13 9.71
C VAL A 214 -7.68 -5.99 9.78
N LEU A 215 -7.81 -5.15 10.80
CA LEU A 215 -6.97 -3.96 10.98
C LEU A 215 -5.76 -4.29 11.85
N GLU A 216 -4.60 -3.80 11.45
CA GLU A 216 -3.37 -3.91 12.23
C GLU A 216 -2.84 -2.53 12.64
N CYS A 217 -2.46 -2.42 13.91
CA CYS A 217 -1.89 -1.23 14.51
C CYS A 217 -0.49 -1.49 15.05
N ILE A 218 0.35 -0.46 14.99
CA ILE A 218 1.60 -0.38 15.73
C ILE A 218 1.34 0.50 16.95
N ASN A 219 1.30 -0.11 18.13
CA ASN A 219 0.80 0.51 19.36
C ASN A 219 -0.68 0.93 19.22
N SER A 220 -0.94 2.21 18.99
CA SER A 220 -2.26 2.79 18.75
C SER A 220 -2.40 3.42 17.37
N THR A 221 -1.36 3.35 16.53
CA THR A 221 -1.38 3.96 15.18
C THR A 221 -1.80 2.92 14.16
N LEU A 222 -2.81 3.23 13.36
CA LEU A 222 -3.24 2.41 12.24
C LEU A 222 -2.08 2.23 11.25
N SER A 223 -1.72 0.98 10.97
CA SER A 223 -0.58 0.63 10.12
C SER A 223 -1.02 -0.10 8.86
N SER A 224 -1.82 -1.15 9.00
CA SER A 224 -2.13 -2.04 7.87
C SER A 224 -3.58 -2.50 7.87
N VAL A 225 -4.07 -2.86 6.68
CA VAL A 225 -5.36 -3.51 6.47
C VAL A 225 -5.12 -4.85 5.78
N LEU A 226 -5.67 -5.90 6.34
CA LEU A 226 -5.62 -7.26 5.82
C LEU A 226 -6.97 -7.60 5.19
N TRP A 227 -6.96 -8.02 3.94
CA TRP A 227 -8.14 -8.44 3.17
C TRP A 227 -8.09 -9.95 2.93
N PRO A 228 -8.88 -10.75 3.69
CA PRO A 228 -8.93 -12.20 3.50
C PRO A 228 -9.74 -12.56 2.25
N LEU A 229 -9.14 -13.33 1.36
CA LEU A 229 -9.67 -13.65 0.03
C LEU A 229 -9.50 -15.14 -0.31
N ASN A 230 -10.45 -15.66 -1.05
CA ASN A 230 -10.36 -16.94 -1.76
C ASN A 230 -10.37 -16.63 -3.27
N VAL A 231 -9.78 -17.52 -4.06
CA VAL A 231 -9.68 -17.38 -5.52
C VAL A 231 -10.62 -18.37 -6.18
N ARG A 232 -11.33 -17.93 -7.20
CA ARG A 232 -12.19 -18.76 -8.03
C ARG A 232 -11.49 -19.01 -9.38
N GLY A 233 -11.11 -20.26 -9.63
CA GLY A 233 -10.29 -20.62 -10.80
C GLY A 233 -8.82 -20.24 -10.65
N LEU A 234 -8.22 -19.74 -11.74
CA LEU A 234 -6.81 -19.37 -11.78
C LEU A 234 -6.57 -18.07 -11.00
N LEU A 235 -5.43 -17.97 -10.31
CA LEU A 235 -5.00 -16.69 -9.72
C LEU A 235 -4.87 -15.61 -10.81
N GLN A 236 -4.34 -15.99 -11.97
CA GLN A 236 -4.05 -15.10 -13.10
C GLN A 236 -5.30 -14.36 -13.62
N ASP A 237 -6.48 -14.96 -13.45
CA ASP A 237 -7.75 -14.36 -13.86
C ASP A 237 -8.18 -13.24 -12.89
N GLY A 238 -7.63 -13.19 -11.68
CA GLY A 238 -7.90 -12.16 -10.68
C GLY A 238 -9.30 -12.23 -10.07
N ASN A 239 -9.97 -13.37 -10.13
CA ASN A 239 -11.31 -13.56 -9.58
C ASN A 239 -11.26 -13.88 -8.09
N PHE A 240 -11.09 -12.83 -7.28
CA PHE A 240 -11.08 -12.92 -5.82
C PHE A 240 -12.49 -12.78 -5.23
N THR A 241 -12.73 -13.54 -4.16
CA THR A 241 -13.95 -13.51 -3.37
C THR A 241 -13.60 -13.39 -1.89
N PRO A 242 -14.42 -12.73 -1.06
CA PRO A 242 -14.13 -12.56 0.35
C PRO A 242 -14.11 -13.91 1.09
N SER A 243 -13.13 -14.08 1.97
CA SER A 243 -12.99 -15.30 2.77
C SER A 243 -13.49 -15.11 4.20
N GLN A 244 -14.37 -16.00 4.65
CA GLN A 244 -14.94 -15.98 6.01
C GLN A 244 -14.22 -16.92 6.98
N ILE A 245 -13.28 -17.74 6.49
CA ILE A 245 -12.61 -18.74 7.32
C ILE A 245 -11.43 -18.16 8.09
N TYR A 246 -10.90 -17.01 7.70
CA TYR A 246 -9.75 -16.39 8.32
C TYR A 246 -10.03 -16.02 9.78
N SER A 247 -9.25 -16.57 10.70
CA SER A 247 -9.49 -16.47 12.15
C SER A 247 -8.63 -15.42 12.85
N HIS A 248 -7.78 -14.69 12.13
CA HIS A 248 -6.95 -13.66 12.75
C HIS A 248 -7.82 -12.48 13.17
N HIS A 249 -7.54 -11.93 14.34
CA HIS A 249 -8.24 -10.77 14.89
C HIS A 249 -7.34 -9.54 14.84
N SER A 250 -7.98 -8.36 14.83
CA SER A 250 -7.26 -7.10 14.90
C SER A 250 -6.43 -7.02 16.20
N ASN A 251 -5.21 -6.48 16.10
CA ASN A 251 -4.38 -6.17 17.26
C ASN A 251 -4.56 -4.71 17.74
N CYS A 252 -5.42 -3.92 17.08
CA CYS A 252 -5.69 -2.54 17.43
C CYS A 252 -6.49 -2.43 18.74
N PRO A 253 -6.34 -1.33 19.49
CA PRO A 253 -7.21 -1.04 20.63
C PRO A 253 -8.65 -0.79 20.15
N LEU A 254 -9.64 -0.99 21.02
CA LEU A 254 -11.05 -0.74 20.69
C LEU A 254 -11.34 0.73 20.39
N GLU A 255 -10.59 1.63 21.03
CA GLU A 255 -10.77 3.08 20.97
C GLU A 255 -9.41 3.77 20.90
N GLY A 256 -9.38 5.01 20.40
CA GLY A 256 -8.17 5.83 20.40
C GLY A 256 -7.17 5.46 19.32
N ILE A 257 -7.62 4.85 18.22
CA ILE A 257 -6.77 4.54 17.07
C ILE A 257 -6.40 5.83 16.35
N ILE A 258 -5.10 6.03 16.13
CA ILE A 258 -4.54 7.19 15.45
C ILE A 258 -4.42 6.86 13.97
N TYR A 259 -5.11 7.61 13.11
CA TYR A 259 -4.85 7.59 11.67
C TYR A 259 -3.90 8.76 11.35
N GLN A 260 -2.61 8.45 11.21
CA GLN A 260 -1.55 9.45 11.18
C GLN A 260 -1.64 10.38 9.94
N PRO A 261 -1.55 11.71 10.09
CA PRO A 261 -1.50 12.64 8.95
C PRO A 261 -0.20 12.47 8.14
N SER A 262 -0.19 12.97 6.91
CA SER A 262 1.03 12.94 6.12
C SER A 262 2.15 13.71 6.82
N THR A 263 3.37 13.17 6.75
CA THR A 263 4.58 13.89 7.19
C THR A 263 5.23 14.66 6.04
N THR A 264 4.73 14.51 4.82
CA THR A 264 5.18 15.29 3.68
C THR A 264 4.81 16.74 3.94
N LEU A 265 5.79 17.57 4.29
CA LEU A 265 5.55 18.99 4.45
C LEU A 265 5.17 19.55 3.07
N PRO A 266 4.01 20.20 2.91
CA PRO A 266 3.66 20.82 1.64
C PRO A 266 4.79 21.77 1.24
N ARG A 267 5.21 21.67 -0.03
CA ARG A 267 6.26 22.56 -0.55
C ARG A 267 5.81 23.99 -0.26
N PRO A 268 6.61 24.81 0.47
CA PRO A 268 6.16 26.13 0.87
C PRO A 268 5.78 26.91 -0.38
N THR A 269 4.50 27.26 -0.50
CA THR A 269 4.00 28.10 -1.57
C THR A 269 4.78 29.41 -1.50
N THR A 270 5.55 29.74 -2.54
CA THR A 270 6.34 30.99 -2.61
C THR A 270 5.46 32.24 -2.62
N THR A 271 4.14 32.08 -2.55
CA THR A 271 3.17 33.13 -2.32
C THR A 271 2.82 33.17 -0.83
N TYR A 272 3.70 33.77 -0.02
CA TYR A 272 3.30 34.31 1.27
C TYR A 272 2.40 35.52 1.03
N ALA A 273 1.15 35.28 0.65
CA ALA A 273 0.10 36.23 0.96
C ALA A 273 -0.11 36.08 2.47
N TRP A 274 0.63 36.87 3.24
CA TRP A 274 0.18 37.20 4.59
C TRP A 274 -1.21 37.79 4.40
N ASP A 275 -2.25 36.99 4.63
CA ASP A 275 -3.56 37.56 4.84
C ASP A 275 -3.39 38.35 6.14
N PRO A 276 -3.30 39.70 6.08
CA PRO A 276 -3.15 40.46 7.30
C PRO A 276 -4.41 40.14 8.07
N LEU A 277 -4.27 39.47 9.22
CA LEU A 277 -5.34 39.37 10.18
C LEU A 277 -5.81 40.79 10.44
N ILE A 278 -6.89 41.21 9.75
CA ILE A 278 -7.59 42.44 10.06
C ILE A 278 -8.23 42.12 11.39
N ARG A 279 -7.47 42.32 12.46
CA ARG A 279 -8.01 42.38 13.80
C ARG A 279 -9.07 43.47 13.71
N PRO A 280 -10.38 43.15 13.83
CA PRO A 280 -11.38 44.20 13.87
C PRO A 280 -10.96 45.14 14.99
N SER A 281 -10.98 46.45 14.72
CA SER A 281 -10.65 47.46 15.72
C SER A 281 -11.42 47.13 17.00
N PRO A 282 -10.77 47.08 18.17
CA PRO A 282 -11.45 46.72 19.41
C PRO A 282 -12.67 47.62 19.56
N ARG A 283 -13.84 47.01 19.75
CA ARG A 283 -15.05 47.78 20.04
C ARG A 283 -14.77 48.62 21.30
N PRO A 284 -15.16 49.90 21.35
CA PRO A 284 -15.01 50.69 22.55
C PRO A 284 -15.65 49.95 23.72
N ILE A 285 -14.88 49.70 24.79
CA ILE A 285 -15.44 49.24 26.05
C ILE A 285 -16.22 50.43 26.60
N THR A 286 -17.53 50.44 26.40
CA THR A 286 -18.40 51.38 27.12
C THR A 286 -18.59 50.85 28.54
N LEU A 287 -17.59 51.08 29.39
CA LEU A 287 -17.82 51.06 30.83
C LEU A 287 -18.72 52.25 31.15
N SER A 288 -19.87 52.01 31.77
CA SER A 288 -20.80 53.07 32.20
C SER A 288 -20.19 54.01 33.26
N HIS A 289 -19.02 53.66 33.78
CA HIS A 289 -18.16 54.51 34.60
C HIS A 289 -16.71 54.39 34.12
N ASP A 290 -16.30 55.31 33.27
CA ASP A 290 -14.89 55.56 32.98
C ASP A 290 -14.59 57.02 33.32
N GLU A 291 -13.90 57.24 34.44
CA GLU A 291 -13.48 58.54 34.96
C GLU A 291 -12.19 59.08 34.29
N SER A 292 -11.69 58.45 33.22
CA SER A 292 -10.42 58.82 32.59
C SER A 292 -10.41 60.17 31.84
N LYS A 293 -11.51 60.93 31.81
CA LYS A 293 -11.56 62.24 31.13
C LYS A 293 -10.94 63.42 31.90
N VAL A 294 -10.33 63.20 33.06
CA VAL A 294 -9.77 64.30 33.87
C VAL A 294 -8.35 64.70 33.46
N TYR A 295 -7.63 63.91 32.67
CA TYR A 295 -6.18 64.13 32.44
C TYR A 295 -5.75 64.18 30.98
N TYR A 296 -6.33 65.06 30.16
CA TYR A 296 -5.60 65.57 28.99
C TYR A 296 -5.97 67.03 28.71
N GLN A 297 -5.20 67.96 29.31
CA GLN A 297 -5.03 69.28 28.71
C GLN A 297 -4.29 69.10 27.38
N GLN A 298 -4.84 69.65 26.29
CA GLN A 298 -4.18 69.68 24.98
C GLN A 298 -3.00 70.65 25.00
N PRO A 299 -1.78 70.24 24.59
CA PRO A 299 -0.74 71.21 24.23
C PRO A 299 -1.00 71.74 22.81
N GLN A 300 -0.81 73.04 22.66
CA GLN A 300 -0.95 73.78 21.40
C GLN A 300 0.02 73.30 20.31
N ARG A 301 -0.42 73.45 19.06
CA ARG A 301 0.35 73.16 17.83
C ARG A 301 1.54 74.11 17.69
N ASP A 302 2.74 73.56 17.63
CA ASP A 302 3.91 74.24 17.07
C ASP A 302 4.39 73.54 15.78
N THR A 303 4.75 74.36 14.79
CA THR A 303 5.08 74.03 13.39
C THR A 303 6.42 73.30 13.21
N PRO A 304 6.63 72.55 12.10
CA PRO A 304 7.76 71.62 11.97
C PRO A 304 9.09 72.36 11.70
N GLN A 305 10.08 72.14 12.57
CA GLN A 305 11.45 72.62 12.38
C GLN A 305 12.28 71.54 11.63
N LYS A 306 12.92 71.95 10.52
CA LYS A 306 13.82 71.09 9.73
C LYS A 306 15.05 70.69 10.56
N LEU A 307 15.31 69.39 10.69
CA LEU A 307 16.55 68.87 11.25
C LEU A 307 17.70 69.11 10.25
N GLY A 308 18.66 69.94 10.65
CA GLY A 308 19.90 70.16 9.91
C GLY A 308 20.89 69.00 10.08
N PHE A 309 21.66 68.76 9.03
CA PHE A 309 22.80 67.84 8.99
C PHE A 309 23.82 68.16 10.10
N PHE A 310 24.19 67.16 10.90
CA PHE A 310 25.42 67.19 11.68
C PHE A 310 26.38 66.13 11.14
N LYS A 311 27.51 66.61 10.61
CA LYS A 311 28.68 65.84 10.21
C LYS A 311 29.64 65.88 11.40
N GLY A 312 30.03 64.74 11.94
CA GLY A 312 30.92 64.66 13.10
C GLY A 312 31.48 63.26 13.34
N THR A 313 32.59 62.98 12.65
CA THR A 313 33.74 62.15 13.06
C THR A 313 33.53 60.72 13.55
N ASP A 314 33.83 59.78 12.65
CA ASP A 314 34.32 58.43 12.92
C ASP A 314 35.70 58.50 13.58
N GLU A 315 35.80 58.16 14.86
CA GLU A 315 36.99 57.62 15.52
C GLU A 315 36.54 57.10 16.90
N GLU A 316 37.06 55.94 17.33
CA GLU A 316 36.71 55.17 18.54
C GLU A 316 35.52 54.20 18.45
N ARG A 317 35.64 53.16 17.62
CA ARG A 317 35.05 51.85 17.97
C ARG A 317 35.80 50.63 17.40
N ASP A 318 37.13 50.63 17.51
CA ASP A 318 37.97 49.48 17.12
C ASP A 318 38.73 48.79 18.27
N ASP A 319 38.41 49.08 19.54
CA ASP A 319 39.09 48.45 20.70
C ASP A 319 38.19 47.51 21.52
N ALA A 320 37.38 46.68 20.87
CA ALA A 320 36.60 45.63 21.54
C ALA A 320 36.59 44.27 20.82
N LYS A 321 37.67 43.94 20.09
CA LYS A 321 37.91 42.62 19.50
C LYS A 321 39.33 42.11 19.81
N GLY A 322 39.65 41.98 21.10
CA GLY A 322 40.94 41.46 21.57
C GLY A 322 40.90 40.36 22.62
N GLU A 323 39.73 40.07 23.24
CA GLU A 323 39.64 39.08 24.31
C GLU A 323 38.36 38.25 24.17
N LYS A 324 38.47 37.11 23.46
CA LYS A 324 37.75 35.84 23.70
C LYS A 324 38.04 34.86 22.56
N ALA A 325 39.32 34.60 22.32
CA ALA A 325 39.78 33.43 21.59
C ALA A 325 40.54 32.55 22.58
N GLY A 326 39.95 31.42 22.99
CA GLY A 326 40.65 30.43 23.81
C GLY A 326 39.82 29.77 24.89
N ARG A 327 38.74 29.06 24.54
CA ARG A 327 38.26 27.93 25.34
C ARG A 327 37.97 26.76 24.40
N ARG A 328 38.99 25.91 24.23
CA ARG A 328 38.84 24.55 23.70
C ARG A 328 38.22 23.71 24.82
N PHE A 329 37.06 23.11 24.57
CA PHE A 329 36.51 22.07 25.43
C PHE A 329 37.10 20.73 24.97
N VAL A 330 37.74 20.04 25.92
CA VAL A 330 38.29 18.69 25.74
C VAL A 330 37.15 17.69 25.87
N ARG A 331 37.16 16.70 24.98
CA ARG A 331 36.23 15.58 24.90
C ARG A 331 36.79 14.46 25.79
N ASP A 332 36.13 14.17 26.90
CA ASP A 332 36.48 13.02 27.73
C ASP A 332 35.85 11.76 27.14
N GLU A 333 36.71 10.77 26.88
CA GLU A 333 36.33 9.37 26.68
C GLU A 333 36.19 8.70 28.05
N LEU A 334 35.08 7.98 28.24
CA LEU A 334 35.00 6.64 28.86
C LEU A 334 33.59 6.08 28.70
#